data_AF-A0AB35ZBW2-F1
#
_entry.id   AF-A0AB35ZBW2-F1
#
_cell.length_a   1.000
_cell.length_b   1.000
_cell.length_c   1.000
_cell.angle_alpha   90.00
_cell.angle_beta   90.00
_cell.angle_gamma   90.00
#
_symmetry.space_group_name_H-M   'P 1'
#
loop_
_entity.id
_entity.type
_entity.pdbx_description
1 polymer ?
#
loop_
_entity_poly.entity_id
_entity_poly.type
_entity_poly.pdbx_seq_one_letter_code
_entity_poly.pdbx_strand_id
1 'polypeptide(L)'
;MNKLVLTFLLVLSSLSGFSQNKIGDKHVVYIELLGKTSMFSTKVKVSVDLGQPLSETYKLRDEDGKPLKFNTMVGVLNYMTSKGWEFVNAYPITIGNQNVYHFILKKYVANDEEIKEGLKLEKDD
;
A
#
# COMPACT_ATOMS: atom_id res chain seq x y z
N MET A 1 39.61 23.60 24.47
CA MET A 1 38.56 22.83 25.15
C MET A 1 37.16 23.17 24.64
N ASN A 2 36.81 24.45 24.51
CA ASN A 2 35.45 24.90 24.19
C ASN A 2 34.93 24.46 22.80
N LYS A 3 35.82 24.38 21.79
CA LYS A 3 35.45 23.92 20.44
C LYS A 3 35.14 22.41 20.40
N LEU A 4 35.92 21.60 21.13
CA LEU A 4 35.72 20.15 21.23
C LEU A 4 34.40 19.79 21.92
N VAL A 5 34.05 20.52 22.97
CA VAL A 5 32.76 20.34 23.69
C VAL A 5 31.58 20.69 22.77
N LEU A 6 31.68 21.78 22.00
CA LEU A 6 30.63 22.17 21.06
C LEU A 6 30.45 21.15 19.93
N THR A 7 31.56 20.63 19.38
CA THR A 7 31.50 19.57 18.35
C THR A 7 30.88 18.30 18.90
N PHE A 8 31.20 17.91 20.14
CA PHE A 8 30.61 16.74 20.78
C PHE A 8 29.09 16.90 20.99
N LEU A 9 28.64 18.09 21.43
CA LEU A 9 27.21 18.40 21.59
C LEU A 9 26.43 18.34 20.26
N LEU A 10 27.03 18.83 19.17
CA LEU A 10 26.41 18.77 17.83
C LEU A 10 26.27 17.34 17.33
N VAL A 11 27.26 16.47 17.59
CA VAL A 11 27.18 15.04 17.23
C VAL A 11 26.09 14.32 18.03
N LEU A 12 25.95 14.57 19.34
CA LEU A 12 24.86 13.98 20.13
C LEU A 12 23.48 14.38 19.64
N SER A 13 23.32 15.60 19.13
CA SER A 13 22.03 16.08 18.60
C SER A 13 21.58 15.38 17.30
N SER A 14 22.50 14.73 16.57
CA SER A 14 22.16 13.95 15.36
C SER A 14 21.62 12.55 15.64
N LEU A 15 21.69 12.06 16.89
CA LEU A 15 21.21 10.73 17.27
C LEU A 15 19.70 10.66 17.54
N SER A 16 18.99 11.80 17.58
CA SER A 16 17.55 11.88 17.84
C SER A 16 16.68 11.93 16.58
N GLY A 17 17.23 11.63 15.41
CA GLY A 17 16.50 11.57 14.14
C GLY A 17 15.57 10.34 14.00
N PHE A 18 14.50 10.25 14.79
CA PHE A 18 13.45 9.25 14.57
C PHE A 18 12.51 9.68 13.44
N SER A 19 12.95 9.56 12.19
CA SER A 19 12.10 9.79 11.00
C SER A 19 11.23 8.58 10.63
N GLN A 20 10.96 7.67 11.57
CA GLN A 20 10.17 6.47 11.28
C GLN A 20 8.73 6.75 11.72
N ASN A 21 7.79 6.72 10.76
CA ASN A 21 6.35 6.78 10.96
C ASN A 21 5.87 5.56 11.77
N LYS A 22 6.26 5.51 13.05
CA LYS A 22 5.97 4.41 13.98
C LYS A 22 4.91 4.83 14.98
N ILE A 23 3.98 3.92 15.25
CA ILE A 23 3.01 4.02 16.34
C ILE A 23 3.26 2.80 17.23
N GLY A 24 3.82 3.04 18.42
CA GLY A 24 4.38 1.97 19.25
C GLY A 24 5.48 1.21 18.49
N ASP A 25 5.39 -0.12 18.48
CA ASP A 25 6.34 -0.99 17.78
C ASP A 25 6.02 -1.19 16.29
N LYS A 26 4.90 -0.64 15.81
CA LYS A 26 4.46 -0.78 14.42
C LYS A 26 4.97 0.35 13.55
N HIS A 27 5.23 0.07 12.29
CA HIS A 27 5.54 1.07 11.27
C HIS A 27 4.45 1.11 10.19
N VAL A 28 4.30 2.25 9.53
CA VAL A 28 3.36 2.38 8.41
C VAL A 28 3.93 1.78 7.14
N VAL A 29 3.08 1.06 6.40
CA VAL A 29 3.33 0.63 5.02
C VAL A 29 2.24 1.19 4.11
N TYR A 30 2.56 1.34 2.83
CA TYR A 30 1.63 1.81 1.81
C TYR A 30 1.53 0.80 0.68
N ILE A 31 0.34 0.71 0.09
CA ILE A 31 0.07 -0.06 -1.12
C ILE A 31 -0.70 0.81 -2.10
N GLU A 32 -0.63 0.43 -3.37
CA GLU A 32 -1.45 1.02 -4.42
C GLU A 32 -2.40 -0.02 -4.99
N LEU A 33 -3.68 0.35 -5.12
CA LEU A 33 -4.67 -0.42 -5.87
C LEU A 33 -4.85 0.22 -7.24
N LEU A 34 -4.68 -0.58 -8.27
CA LEU A 34 -4.82 -0.21 -9.67
C LEU A 34 -6.14 -0.74 -10.21
N GLY A 35 -7.15 0.12 -10.23
CA GLY A 35 -8.49 -0.19 -10.72
C GLY A 35 -8.65 0.08 -12.21
N LYS A 36 -8.98 -0.94 -13.00
CA LYS A 36 -9.26 -0.83 -14.44
C LYS A 36 -10.69 -1.28 -14.73
N THR A 37 -11.51 -0.41 -15.31
CA THR A 37 -12.83 -0.81 -15.81
C THR A 37 -12.67 -1.70 -17.04
N SER A 38 -13.43 -2.79 -17.08
CA SER A 38 -13.53 -3.62 -18.27
C SER A 38 -14.27 -2.86 -19.39
N MET A 39 -13.79 -2.97 -20.64
CA MET A 39 -14.45 -2.33 -21.80
C MET A 39 -15.91 -2.77 -22.01
N PHE A 40 -16.30 -3.95 -21.52
CA PHE A 40 -17.61 -4.57 -21.82
C PHE A 40 -18.42 -4.93 -20.57
N SER A 41 -18.01 -4.51 -19.37
CA SER A 41 -18.79 -4.78 -18.16
C SER A 41 -18.59 -3.72 -17.08
N THR A 42 -19.53 -3.67 -16.14
CA THR A 42 -19.41 -2.88 -14.91
C THR A 42 -18.35 -3.43 -13.95
N LYS A 43 -17.67 -4.53 -14.29
CA LYS A 43 -16.66 -5.13 -13.41
C LYS A 43 -15.36 -4.35 -13.46
N VAL A 44 -14.78 -4.16 -12.29
CA VAL A 44 -13.46 -3.58 -12.10
C VAL A 44 -12.45 -4.68 -11.89
N LYS A 45 -11.38 -4.67 -12.69
CA LYS A 45 -10.18 -5.48 -12.45
C LYS A 45 -9.27 -4.68 -11.54
N VAL A 46 -8.76 -5.31 -10.49
CA VAL A 46 -7.86 -4.68 -9.52
C VAL A 46 -6.56 -5.46 -9.47
N SER A 47 -5.47 -4.72 -9.58
CA SER A 47 -4.12 -5.19 -9.26
C SER A 47 -3.61 -4.43 -8.04
N VAL A 48 -2.85 -5.09 -7.19
CA VAL A 48 -2.30 -4.55 -5.94
C VAL A 48 -0.79 -4.44 -6.09
N ASP A 49 -0.25 -3.24 -5.95
CA ASP A 49 1.19 -3.00 -5.82
C ASP A 49 1.53 -2.90 -4.32
N LEU A 50 2.45 -3.74 -3.86
CA LEU A 50 2.87 -3.79 -2.46
C LEU A 50 4.07 -2.89 -2.12
N GLY A 51 4.58 -2.10 -3.07
CA GLY A 51 5.73 -1.21 -2.87
C GLY A 51 7.07 -1.95 -2.72
N GLN A 52 7.19 -3.17 -3.24
CA GLN A 52 8.40 -3.99 -3.18
C GLN A 52 9.46 -3.52 -4.21
N PRO A 53 10.75 -3.89 -4.06
CA PRO A 53 11.84 -3.38 -4.93
C PRO A 53 11.64 -3.68 -6.42
N LEU A 54 10.88 -4.73 -6.73
CA LEU A 54 10.42 -5.05 -8.07
C LEU A 54 8.98 -4.52 -8.21
N SER A 55 8.69 -3.83 -9.31
CA SER A 55 7.35 -3.35 -9.67
C SER A 55 6.43 -4.52 -10.05
N GLU A 56 6.12 -5.37 -9.08
CA GLU A 56 5.20 -6.48 -9.21
C GLU A 56 3.82 -6.08 -8.72
N THR A 57 2.81 -6.47 -9.50
CA THR A 57 1.41 -6.31 -9.08
C THR A 57 0.76 -7.67 -8.87
N TYR A 58 -0.24 -7.70 -8.01
CA TYR A 58 -0.89 -8.93 -7.58
C TYR A 58 -2.41 -8.85 -7.74
N LYS A 59 -3.05 -9.95 -8.15
CA LYS A 59 -4.50 -10.12 -8.17
C LYS A 59 -5.00 -10.58 -6.80
N LEU A 60 -6.15 -10.03 -6.38
CA LEU A 60 -6.86 -10.48 -5.18
C LEU A 60 -7.64 -11.77 -5.46
N ARG A 61 -7.45 -12.78 -4.62
CA ARG A 61 -8.14 -14.09 -4.66
C ARG A 61 -9.00 -14.30 -3.42
N ASP A 62 -10.00 -15.17 -3.54
CA ASP A 62 -10.72 -15.72 -2.38
C ASP A 62 -9.97 -16.92 -1.78
N GLU A 63 -10.54 -17.51 -0.73
CA GLU A 63 -9.93 -18.66 -0.03
C GLU A 63 -9.80 -19.91 -0.91
N ASP A 64 -10.62 -20.03 -1.97
CA ASP A 64 -10.56 -21.11 -2.96
C ASP A 64 -9.54 -20.82 -4.08
N GLY A 65 -8.87 -19.67 -4.06
CA GLY A 65 -7.96 -19.22 -5.12
C GLY A 65 -8.66 -18.64 -6.34
N LYS A 66 -9.98 -18.41 -6.32
CA LYS A 66 -10.71 -17.80 -7.43
C LYS A 66 -10.51 -16.28 -7.42
N PRO A 67 -10.51 -15.61 -8.59
CA PRO A 67 -10.41 -14.15 -8.63
C PRO A 67 -11.59 -13.49 -7.95
N LEU A 68 -11.30 -12.57 -7.02
CA LEU A 68 -12.32 -11.69 -6.45
C LEU A 68 -12.86 -10.76 -7.54
N LYS A 69 -14.19 -10.59 -7.55
CA LYS A 69 -14.90 -9.78 -8.55
C LYS A 69 -15.55 -8.60 -7.86
N PHE A 70 -15.22 -7.41 -8.33
CA PHE A 70 -15.78 -6.16 -7.81
C PHE A 70 -16.54 -5.42 -8.92
N ASN A 71 -17.68 -4.82 -8.57
CA ASN A 71 -18.44 -3.97 -9.47
C ASN A 71 -18.01 -2.49 -9.40
N THR A 72 -17.33 -2.08 -8.32
CA THR A 72 -16.88 -0.70 -8.11
C THR A 72 -15.57 -0.68 -7.33
N MET A 73 -14.78 0.39 -7.50
CA MET A 73 -13.59 0.61 -6.67
C MET A 73 -13.93 0.80 -5.19
N VAL A 74 -15.13 1.30 -4.86
CA VAL A 74 -15.60 1.38 -3.47
C VAL A 74 -15.81 -0.01 -2.87
N GLY A 75 -16.29 -0.98 -3.66
CA GLY A 75 -16.39 -2.38 -3.21
C GLY A 75 -15.02 -2.99 -2.87
N VAL A 76 -14.00 -2.63 -3.65
CA VAL A 76 -12.61 -3.00 -3.38
C VAL A 76 -12.13 -2.34 -2.10
N LEU A 77 -12.41 -1.05 -1.92
CA LEU A 77 -12.02 -0.32 -0.72
C LEU A 77 -12.66 -0.93 0.54
N ASN A 78 -13.95 -1.27 0.50
CA ASN A 78 -14.63 -1.95 1.60
C ASN A 78 -14.01 -3.32 1.91
N TYR A 79 -13.60 -4.07 0.89
CA TYR A 79 -12.87 -5.32 1.10
C TYR A 79 -11.53 -5.05 1.80
N MET A 80 -10.74 -4.09 1.32
CA MET A 80 -9.43 -3.79 1.90
C MET A 80 -9.53 -3.22 3.32
N THR A 81 -10.51 -2.36 3.61
CA THR A 81 -10.73 -1.84 4.97
C THR A 81 -11.15 -2.94 5.93
N SER A 82 -11.91 -3.95 5.48
CA SER A 82 -12.21 -5.14 6.28
C SER A 82 -10.97 -5.97 6.63
N LYS A 83 -9.84 -5.76 5.93
CA LYS A 83 -8.53 -6.38 6.18
C LYS A 83 -7.56 -5.45 6.93
N GLY A 84 -8.06 -4.36 7.50
CA GLY A 84 -7.28 -3.44 8.32
C GLY A 84 -6.51 -2.39 7.54
N TRP A 85 -6.82 -2.17 6.26
CA TRP A 85 -6.25 -1.09 5.47
C TRP A 85 -7.03 0.21 5.65
N GLU A 86 -6.31 1.33 5.72
CA GLU A 86 -6.88 2.67 5.79
C GLU A 86 -6.72 3.39 4.44
N PHE A 87 -7.78 4.04 3.98
CA PHE A 87 -7.74 4.88 2.80
C PHE A 87 -6.88 6.13 3.03
N VAL A 88 -6.04 6.48 2.06
CA VAL A 88 -5.20 7.69 2.10
C VAL A 88 -5.60 8.68 1.01
N ASN A 89 -5.60 8.23 -0.25
CA ASN A 89 -5.88 9.09 -1.40
C ASN A 89 -6.35 8.29 -2.62
N ALA A 90 -7.01 8.96 -3.57
CA ALA A 90 -7.34 8.39 -4.87
C ALA A 90 -7.22 9.43 -5.99
N TYR A 91 -6.70 9.02 -7.14
CA TYR A 91 -6.67 9.83 -8.35
C TYR A 91 -6.78 8.95 -9.62
N PRO A 92 -7.39 9.45 -10.70
CA PRO A 92 -7.35 8.77 -11.99
C PRO A 92 -6.10 9.12 -12.78
N ILE A 93 -5.55 8.14 -13.51
CA ILE A 93 -4.61 8.36 -14.62
C ILE A 93 -5.23 7.79 -15.88
N THR A 94 -5.30 8.61 -16.94
CA THR A 94 -5.74 8.15 -18.25
C THR A 94 -4.53 7.65 -19.04
N ILE A 95 -4.52 6.37 -19.38
CA ILE A 95 -3.51 5.76 -20.24
C ILE A 95 -4.19 5.38 -21.56
N GLY A 96 -3.87 6.12 -22.63
CA GLY A 96 -4.58 5.99 -23.90
C GLY A 96 -6.06 6.34 -23.76
N ASN A 97 -6.95 5.38 -24.01
CA ASN A 97 -8.40 5.55 -23.89
C ASN A 97 -8.99 4.86 -22.65
N GLN A 98 -8.15 4.51 -21.67
CA GLN A 98 -8.57 3.82 -20.45
C GLN A 98 -8.22 4.63 -19.21
N ASN A 99 -9.21 4.79 -18.31
CA ASN A 99 -8.96 5.33 -16.98
C ASN A 99 -8.49 4.22 -16.05
N VAL A 100 -7.36 4.46 -15.39
CA VAL A 100 -6.84 3.66 -14.28
C VAL A 100 -7.07 4.45 -13.00
N TYR A 101 -7.77 3.85 -12.04
CA TYR A 101 -8.01 4.45 -10.74
C TYR A 101 -6.92 3.99 -9.77
N HIS A 102 -6.11 4.93 -9.29
CA HIS A 102 -5.04 4.68 -8.33
C HIS A 102 -5.53 5.02 -6.94
N PHE A 103 -5.60 4.04 -6.04
CA PHE A 103 -5.98 4.24 -4.64
C PHE A 103 -4.79 3.90 -3.76
N ILE A 104 -4.35 4.87 -2.96
CA ILE A 104 -3.29 4.69 -1.97
C ILE A 104 -3.94 4.32 -0.64
N LEU A 105 -3.51 3.20 -0.09
CA LEU A 105 -3.93 2.72 1.23
C LEU A 105 -2.71 2.56 2.12
N LYS A 106 -2.92 2.61 3.44
CA LYS A 106 -1.89 2.36 4.43
C LYS A 106 -2.33 1.33 5.48
N LYS A 107 -1.36 0.65 6.09
CA LYS A 107 -1.57 -0.23 7.25
C LYS A 107 -0.41 -0.05 8.23
N TYR A 108 -0.68 -0.18 9.52
CA TYR A 108 0.37 -0.24 10.54
C TYR A 108 0.72 -1.70 10.81
N VAL A 109 1.97 -2.07 10.57
CA VAL A 109 2.46 -3.45 10.64
C VAL A 109 3.64 -3.56 11.60
N ALA A 110 3.72 -4.66 12.34
CA ALA A 110 4.89 -4.97 13.17
C ALA A 110 6.08 -5.49 12.33
N ASN A 111 5.79 -6.20 11.25
CA ASN A 111 6.75 -6.82 10.34
C ASN A 111 6.15 -6.96 8.91
N ASP A 112 6.97 -7.38 7.95
CA ASP A 112 6.58 -7.45 6.54
C ASP A 112 5.55 -8.57 6.27
N GLU A 113 5.45 -9.58 7.14
CA GLU A 113 4.45 -10.65 7.01
C GLU A 113 3.02 -10.12 7.18
N GLU A 114 2.82 -9.14 8.05
CA GLU A 114 1.50 -8.51 8.30
C GLU A 114 0.97 -7.71 7.10
N ILE A 115 1.81 -7.38 6.11
CA ILE A 115 1.40 -6.69 4.87
C ILE A 115 0.42 -7.56 4.08
N LYS A 116 0.62 -8.89 4.06
CA LYS A 116 -0.18 -9.83 3.28
C LYS A 116 -1.27 -10.51 4.11
N GLU A 117 -1.35 -10.21 5.40
CA GLU A 117 -2.30 -10.82 6.32
C GLU A 117 -3.74 -10.61 5.86
N GLY A 118 -4.49 -11.71 5.76
CA GLY A 118 -5.89 -11.70 5.33
C GLY A 118 -6.10 -11.46 3.82
N LEU A 119 -5.03 -11.37 3.04
CA LEU A 119 -5.04 -11.25 1.58
C LEU A 119 -4.53 -12.54 0.93
N LYS A 120 -5.27 -13.05 -0.06
CA LYS A 120 -4.77 -14.07 -0.97
C LYS A 120 -4.35 -13.37 -2.26
N LEU A 121 -3.05 -13.46 -2.58
CA LEU A 121 -2.43 -12.76 -3.68
C LEU A 121 -1.88 -13.76 -4.69
N GLU A 122 -2.13 -13.49 -5.97
CA GLU A 122 -1.50 -14.20 -7.08
C GLU A 122 -0.78 -13.17 -7.95
N LYS A 123 0.42 -13.48 -8.41
CA LYS A 123 1.19 -12.57 -9.28
C LYS A 123 0.39 -12.26 -10.55
N ASP A 124 0.34 -10.98 -10.91
CA ASP A 124 -0.28 -10.53 -12.16
C ASP A 124 0.76 -10.70 -13.28
N ASP A 125 0.64 -11.78 -14.06
CA ASP A 125 1.46 -12.07 -15.25
C ASP A 125 1.23 -11.10 -16.42
#